data_AF-A0A932T085-F1
#
_entry.id   AF-A0A932T085-F1
#
_cell.length_a   1.000
_cell.length_b   1.000
_cell.length_c   1.000
_cell.angle_alpha   90.00
_cell.angle_beta   90.00
_cell.angle_gamma   90.00
#
_symmetry.space_group_name_H-M   'P 1'
#
loop_
_entity.id
_entity.type
_entity.pdbx_description
1 polymer ?
#
loop_
_entity_poly.entity_id
_entity_poly.type
_entity_poly.pdbx_seq_one_letter_code
_entity_poly.pdbx_strand_id
1 'polypeptide(L)'
;MSALVFAQETGRGRRGATGDARRGTSSLIPFLSRLESWSAQALAGIAKVRDELALTAEQKQKLDDLQTSTSDRQRELYAEYQRRAAEMNQQVDADVRKLLDEKQNARLSQLQWQRRGVAALALPEVAEKLGLSAEQRENLATLARQESSRGSFSPGFGDRIDGTARGGFNAPGTPGAFDFGTASARAREAREKLAAEMIAVLTPEQKTKWDELLGAKFEFPAAGGFGGSGAADFQILARARNFELGQLRGSARGRATAIQRLGPTGPFRYQSIVDELSLSEDQKAQILAIGKEDAEAIGQIGASAGAEVTAKIEQISKTTQEKLDKVLNEEQRNKLKALLNPQTP
;
A
#
# COMPACT_ATOMS: atom_id res chain seq x y z
N MET A 1 -63.20 39.37 4.39
CA MET A 1 -63.15 39.55 2.93
C MET A 1 -61.73 39.93 2.54
N SER A 2 -61.18 39.17 1.58
CA SER A 2 -60.00 39.44 0.74
C SER A 2 -58.61 39.41 1.38
N ALA A 3 -57.99 38.23 1.21
CA ALA A 3 -56.57 37.96 1.28
C ALA A 3 -55.83 38.54 0.05
N LEU A 4 -54.60 39.04 0.25
CA LEU A 4 -53.66 39.34 -0.82
C LEU A 4 -52.60 38.23 -0.86
N VAL A 5 -52.60 37.49 -1.98
CA VAL A 5 -51.70 36.39 -2.30
C VAL A 5 -50.46 36.95 -2.99
N PHE A 6 -49.28 36.72 -2.42
CA PHE A 6 -48.00 36.92 -3.10
C PHE A 6 -47.69 35.66 -3.92
N ALA A 7 -47.71 35.79 -5.25
CA ALA A 7 -47.26 34.77 -6.18
C ALA A 7 -45.73 34.88 -6.34
N GLN A 8 -45.02 33.80 -6.03
CA GLN A 8 -43.58 33.67 -6.26
C GLN A 8 -43.39 32.76 -7.48
N GLU A 9 -43.02 33.35 -8.62
CA GLU A 9 -42.73 32.64 -9.87
C GLU A 9 -41.49 31.76 -9.74
N THR A 10 -41.63 30.50 -10.17
CA THR A 10 -40.60 29.47 -10.19
C THR A 10 -39.86 29.50 -11.53
N GLY A 11 -38.88 30.39 -11.66
CA GLY A 11 -37.97 30.42 -12.81
C GLY A 11 -36.76 29.49 -12.65
N ARG A 12 -36.94 28.17 -12.64
CA ARG A 12 -35.81 27.21 -12.71
C ARG A 12 -35.35 27.04 -14.16
N GLY A 13 -34.33 27.79 -14.53
CA GLY A 13 -33.58 27.65 -15.79
C GLY A 13 -33.02 26.24 -15.95
N ARG A 14 -33.48 25.59 -17.02
CA ARG A 14 -33.09 24.27 -17.51
C ARG A 14 -31.68 24.37 -18.11
N ARG A 15 -30.63 24.10 -17.32
CA ARG A 15 -29.26 23.96 -17.82
C ARG A 15 -29.18 22.67 -18.64
N GLY A 16 -29.06 22.80 -19.96
CA GLY A 16 -28.81 21.71 -20.88
C GLY A 16 -27.48 21.04 -20.57
N ALA A 17 -27.54 19.80 -20.09
CA ALA A 17 -26.41 18.88 -20.00
C ALA A 17 -26.41 17.97 -21.23
N THR A 18 -26.01 18.54 -22.37
CA THR A 18 -25.57 17.79 -23.55
C THR A 18 -24.06 17.97 -23.63
N GLY A 19 -23.32 17.05 -23.01
CA GLY A 19 -21.87 17.10 -22.93
C GLY A 19 -21.31 15.72 -22.63
N ASP A 20 -21.01 15.01 -23.71
CA ASP A 20 -20.06 13.90 -23.81
C ASP A 20 -20.39 12.57 -23.11
N ALA A 21 -21.18 11.76 -23.83
CA ALA A 21 -21.32 10.32 -23.61
C ALA A 21 -20.09 9.52 -24.13
N ARG A 22 -18.86 10.00 -23.90
CA ARG A 22 -17.65 9.17 -23.99
C ARG A 22 -17.39 8.53 -22.63
N ARG A 23 -18.34 7.72 -22.17
CA ARG A 23 -18.09 6.73 -21.12
C ARG A 23 -17.06 5.76 -21.70
N GLY A 24 -15.81 5.94 -21.28
CA GLY A 24 -14.76 4.97 -21.50
C GLY A 24 -15.31 3.60 -21.12
N THR A 25 -15.19 2.66 -22.05
CA THR A 25 -15.24 1.22 -21.83
C THR A 25 -14.10 0.85 -20.88
N SER A 26 -14.22 1.30 -19.63
CA SER A 26 -13.34 1.05 -18.52
C SER A 26 -13.56 -0.40 -18.10
N SER A 27 -12.82 -1.29 -18.76
CA SER A 27 -12.27 -2.52 -18.20
C SER A 27 -13.15 -3.24 -17.18
N LEU A 28 -14.27 -3.84 -17.63
CA LEU A 28 -14.93 -4.94 -16.91
C LEU A 28 -14.11 -6.25 -16.95
N ILE A 29 -13.00 -6.27 -17.67
CA ILE A 29 -12.15 -7.44 -17.94
C ILE A 29 -11.18 -7.83 -16.78
N PRO A 30 -10.71 -6.95 -15.85
CA PRO A 30 -9.83 -7.36 -14.74
C PRO A 30 -10.56 -8.12 -13.61
N PHE A 31 -11.89 -8.06 -13.54
CA PHE A 31 -12.65 -8.69 -12.47
C PHE A 31 -12.96 -10.16 -12.77
N LEU A 32 -13.22 -10.51 -14.04
CA LEU A 32 -13.47 -11.89 -14.46
C LEU A 32 -12.20 -12.76 -14.46
N SER A 33 -11.02 -12.17 -14.65
CA SER A 33 -9.74 -12.90 -14.62
C SER A 33 -9.21 -13.21 -13.21
N ARG A 34 -9.90 -12.75 -12.14
CA ARG A 34 -9.53 -13.04 -10.74
C ARG A 34 -10.43 -14.07 -10.05
N LEU A 35 -11.54 -14.46 -10.67
CA LEU A 35 -12.52 -15.39 -10.08
C LEU A 35 -12.25 -16.87 -10.40
N GLU A 36 -11.39 -17.18 -11.38
CA GLU A 36 -11.22 -18.55 -11.89
C GLU A 36 -9.89 -19.23 -11.56
N SER A 37 -8.83 -18.50 -11.17
CA SER A 37 -7.57 -19.17 -10.78
C SER A 37 -7.54 -19.45 -9.28
N TRP A 38 -8.32 -20.44 -8.84
CA TRP A 38 -7.90 -21.14 -7.61
C TRP A 38 -6.53 -21.70 -7.91
N SER A 39 -5.51 -21.29 -7.15
CA SER A 39 -4.19 -21.87 -7.35
C SER A 39 -4.30 -23.37 -7.12
N ALA A 40 -3.58 -24.18 -7.91
CA ALA A 40 -3.55 -25.63 -7.70
C ALA A 40 -3.20 -25.98 -6.24
N GLN A 41 -2.37 -25.14 -5.59
CA GLN A 41 -2.05 -25.23 -4.17
C GLN A 41 -3.28 -25.05 -3.26
N ALA A 42 -4.17 -24.10 -3.53
CA ALA A 42 -5.38 -23.89 -2.74
C ALA A 42 -6.38 -25.06 -2.89
N LEU A 43 -6.54 -25.59 -4.11
CA LEU A 43 -7.39 -26.77 -4.35
C LEU A 43 -6.83 -28.01 -3.67
N ALA A 44 -5.52 -28.24 -3.77
CA ALA A 44 -4.83 -29.35 -3.13
C ALA A 44 -4.86 -29.28 -1.59
N GLY A 45 -5.18 -28.11 -1.00
CA GLY A 45 -5.41 -27.96 0.44
C GLY A 45 -6.74 -28.53 0.95
N ILE A 46 -7.73 -28.75 0.07
CA ILE A 46 -9.08 -29.17 0.46
C ILE A 46 -9.12 -30.69 0.61
N ALA A 47 -9.54 -31.17 1.78
CA ALA A 47 -9.61 -32.62 2.07
C ALA A 47 -10.35 -33.43 0.99
N LYS A 48 -11.54 -32.98 0.57
CA LYS A 48 -12.33 -33.64 -0.49
C LYS A 48 -11.59 -33.71 -1.84
N VAL A 49 -10.80 -32.68 -2.18
CA VAL A 49 -10.01 -32.69 -3.42
C VAL A 49 -8.85 -33.66 -3.30
N ARG A 50 -8.21 -33.76 -2.12
CA ARG A 50 -7.15 -34.76 -1.87
C ARG A 50 -7.67 -36.19 -1.98
N ASP A 51 -8.90 -36.44 -1.53
CA ASP A 51 -9.54 -37.75 -1.61
C ASP A 51 -9.97 -38.11 -3.04
N GLU A 52 -10.53 -37.14 -3.79
CA GLU A 52 -10.87 -37.30 -5.21
C GLU A 52 -9.62 -37.57 -6.08
N LEU A 53 -8.51 -36.91 -5.77
CA LEU A 53 -7.22 -37.14 -6.43
C LEU A 53 -6.54 -38.43 -5.97
N ALA A 54 -7.15 -39.19 -5.05
CA ALA A 54 -6.61 -40.41 -4.47
C ALA A 54 -5.15 -40.25 -3.97
N LEU A 55 -4.84 -39.10 -3.34
CA LEU A 55 -3.48 -38.82 -2.88
C LEU A 55 -3.03 -39.81 -1.80
N THR A 56 -1.83 -40.34 -1.96
CA THR A 56 -1.16 -41.16 -0.94
C THR A 56 -0.89 -40.36 0.35
N ALA A 57 -0.70 -41.05 1.47
CA ALA A 57 -0.35 -40.41 2.74
C ALA A 57 0.91 -39.53 2.63
N GLU A 58 1.92 -39.98 1.90
CA GLU A 58 3.15 -39.22 1.66
C GLU A 58 2.89 -37.93 0.84
N GLN A 59 2.03 -37.99 -0.17
CA GLN A 59 1.65 -36.81 -0.95
C GLN A 59 0.84 -35.80 -0.10
N LYS A 60 -0.07 -36.28 0.75
CA LYS A 60 -0.81 -35.43 1.70
C LYS A 60 0.15 -34.71 2.65
N GLN A 61 1.11 -35.43 3.22
CA GLN A 61 2.14 -34.85 4.10
C GLN A 61 2.97 -33.78 3.36
N LYS A 62 3.47 -34.06 2.15
CA LYS A 62 4.24 -33.08 1.36
C LYS A 62 3.45 -31.81 1.04
N LEU A 63 2.13 -31.93 0.82
CA LEU A 63 1.27 -30.76 0.61
C LEU A 63 1.10 -29.93 1.89
N ASP A 64 0.99 -30.58 3.05
CA ASP A 64 0.90 -29.89 4.35
C ASP A 64 2.21 -29.18 4.70
N ASP A 65 3.36 -29.82 4.44
CA ASP A 65 4.68 -29.21 4.60
C ASP A 65 4.87 -28.02 3.63
N LEU A 66 4.41 -28.15 2.39
CA LEU A 66 4.45 -27.06 1.41
C LEU A 66 3.55 -25.89 1.81
N GLN A 67 2.37 -26.16 2.37
CA GLN A 67 1.47 -25.13 2.88
C GLN A 67 2.05 -24.40 4.09
N THR A 68 2.66 -25.14 5.01
CA THR A 68 3.36 -24.59 6.19
C THR A 68 4.53 -23.72 5.77
N SER A 69 5.45 -24.24 4.95
CA SER A 69 6.62 -23.48 4.46
C SER A 69 6.24 -22.23 3.64
N THR A 70 5.16 -22.31 2.84
CA THR A 70 4.64 -21.12 2.14
C THR A 70 4.13 -20.07 3.13
N SER A 71 3.45 -20.49 4.19
CA SER A 71 2.89 -19.59 5.20
C SER A 71 3.98 -18.93 6.04
N ASP A 72 5.01 -19.70 6.43
CA ASP A 72 6.18 -19.18 7.17
C ASP A 72 6.97 -18.20 6.30
N ARG A 73 7.25 -18.55 5.03
CA ARG A 73 7.90 -17.65 4.09
C ARG A 73 7.12 -16.35 3.89
N GLN A 74 5.78 -16.40 3.82
CA GLN A 74 4.95 -15.20 3.74
C GLN A 74 5.03 -14.36 5.02
N ARG A 75 5.05 -15.01 6.20
CA ARG A 75 5.22 -14.31 7.49
C ARG A 75 6.58 -13.61 7.57
N GLU A 76 7.65 -14.28 7.16
CA GLU A 76 9.01 -13.71 7.11
C GLU A 76 9.08 -12.52 6.15
N LEU A 77 8.58 -12.68 4.92
CA LEU A 77 8.54 -11.58 3.93
C LEU A 77 7.74 -10.37 4.44
N TYR A 78 6.63 -10.61 5.15
CA TYR A 78 5.84 -9.53 5.75
C TYR A 78 6.59 -8.85 6.90
N ALA A 79 7.26 -9.62 7.77
CA ALA A 79 8.05 -9.07 8.86
C ALA A 79 9.25 -8.25 8.35
N GLU A 80 9.94 -8.75 7.33
CA GLU A 80 11.02 -8.03 6.66
C GLU A 80 10.53 -6.73 6.02
N TYR A 81 9.40 -6.78 5.31
CA TYR A 81 8.77 -5.59 4.73
C TYR A 81 8.42 -4.56 5.80
N GLN A 82 7.83 -4.98 6.93
CA GLN A 82 7.50 -4.08 8.04
C GLN A 82 8.75 -3.43 8.64
N ARG A 83 9.83 -4.19 8.82
CA ARG A 83 11.12 -3.67 9.30
C ARG A 83 11.69 -2.63 8.33
N ARG A 84 11.79 -2.96 7.03
CA ARG A 84 12.31 -2.04 6.01
C ARG A 84 11.47 -0.78 5.89
N ALA A 85 10.15 -0.89 5.96
CA ALA A 85 9.25 0.25 5.97
C ALA A 85 9.47 1.15 7.20
N ALA A 86 9.67 0.55 8.38
CA ALA A 86 9.95 1.30 9.60
C ALA A 86 11.31 2.03 9.52
N GLU A 87 12.36 1.35 9.05
CA GLU A 87 13.69 1.94 8.85
C GLU A 87 13.64 3.11 7.85
N MET A 88 13.00 2.92 6.70
CA MET A 88 12.84 3.98 5.70
C MET A 88 12.05 5.18 6.26
N ASN A 89 10.98 4.93 7.01
CA ASN A 89 10.21 6.01 7.65
C ASN A 89 11.06 6.77 8.66
N GLN A 90 11.90 6.09 9.46
CA GLN A 90 12.82 6.74 10.38
C GLN A 90 13.85 7.61 9.66
N GLN A 91 14.40 7.12 8.55
CA GLN A 91 15.36 7.88 7.75
C GLN A 91 14.70 9.12 7.15
N VAL A 92 13.50 8.99 6.58
CA VAL A 92 12.75 10.12 6.03
C VAL A 92 12.45 11.15 7.12
N ASP A 93 12.02 10.72 8.31
CA ASP A 93 11.72 11.65 9.41
C ASP A 93 12.99 12.37 9.88
N ALA A 94 14.13 11.67 9.98
CA ALA A 94 15.42 12.25 10.31
C ALA A 94 15.90 13.27 9.27
N ASP A 95 15.75 12.97 7.98
CA ASP A 95 16.16 13.87 6.90
C ASP A 95 15.26 15.11 6.82
N VAL A 96 13.94 14.96 7.04
CA VAL A 96 13.04 16.11 7.18
C VAL A 96 13.47 16.99 8.36
N ARG A 97 13.78 16.40 9.52
CA ARG A 97 14.18 17.17 10.71
C ARG A 97 15.47 17.96 10.53
N LYS A 98 16.42 17.48 9.72
CA LYS A 98 17.67 18.20 9.39
C LYS A 98 17.41 19.46 8.55
N LEU A 99 16.32 19.50 7.79
CA LEU A 99 15.96 20.63 6.93
C LEU A 99 15.18 21.72 7.69
N LEU A 100 14.64 21.39 8.85
CA LEU A 100 13.82 22.28 9.66
C LEU A 100 14.65 22.91 10.79
N ASP A 101 14.35 24.16 11.12
CA ASP A 101 14.91 24.79 12.33
C ASP A 101 14.29 24.20 13.61
N GLU A 102 14.79 24.59 14.78
CA GLU A 102 14.33 24.08 16.07
C GLU A 102 12.84 24.36 16.32
N LYS A 103 12.36 25.56 15.96
CA LYS A 103 10.97 25.96 16.15
C LYS A 103 10.04 25.18 15.22
N GLN A 104 10.45 24.95 13.97
CA GLN A 104 9.74 24.15 12.99
C GLN A 104 9.68 22.67 13.41
N ASN A 105 10.78 22.11 13.92
CA ASN A 105 10.83 20.75 14.45
C ASN A 105 9.91 20.56 15.66
N ALA A 106 9.89 21.52 16.59
CA ALA A 106 8.96 21.51 17.70
C ALA A 106 7.50 21.50 17.20
N ARG A 107 7.17 22.37 16.23
CA ARG A 107 5.82 22.41 15.65
C ARG A 107 5.47 21.14 14.88
N LEU A 108 6.40 20.55 14.14
CA LEU A 108 6.20 19.28 13.44
C LEU A 108 5.84 18.17 14.44
N SER A 109 6.55 18.10 15.56
CA SER A 109 6.27 17.12 16.63
C SER A 109 4.85 17.31 17.19
N GLN A 110 4.45 18.55 17.48
CA GLN A 110 3.08 18.87 17.91
C GLN A 110 2.02 18.40 16.90
N LEU A 111 2.25 18.66 15.60
CA LEU A 111 1.35 18.23 14.53
C LEU A 111 1.28 16.71 14.41
N GLN A 112 2.42 16.01 14.54
CA GLN A 112 2.47 14.54 14.56
C GLN A 112 1.64 13.99 15.73
N TRP A 113 1.79 14.55 16.93
CA TRP A 113 1.01 14.13 18.09
C TRP A 113 -0.48 14.45 17.96
N GLN A 114 -0.85 15.64 17.46
CA GLN A 114 -2.25 15.98 17.18
C GLN A 114 -2.88 15.03 16.15
N ARG A 115 -2.14 14.69 15.08
CA ARG A 115 -2.62 13.77 14.04
C ARG A 115 -2.80 12.34 14.57
N ARG A 116 -1.92 11.89 15.46
CA ARG A 116 -1.97 10.57 16.08
C ARG A 116 -2.98 10.49 17.23
N GLY A 117 -3.32 11.61 17.85
CA GLY A 117 -4.25 11.68 18.97
C GLY A 117 -3.71 10.95 20.22
N VAL A 118 -4.59 10.33 20.98
CA VAL A 118 -4.23 9.60 22.23
C VAL A 118 -3.23 8.46 22.02
N ALA A 119 -3.13 7.90 20.82
CA ALA A 119 -2.18 6.85 20.50
C ALA A 119 -0.73 7.35 20.52
N ALA A 120 -0.49 8.66 20.58
CA ALA A 120 0.82 9.24 20.81
C ALA A 120 1.30 9.09 22.27
N LEU A 121 0.41 8.85 23.24
CA LEU A 121 0.79 8.61 24.64
C LEU A 121 1.66 7.34 24.82
N ALA A 122 1.56 6.39 23.88
CA ALA A 122 2.39 5.19 23.84
C ALA A 122 3.78 5.41 23.21
N LEU A 123 4.07 6.60 22.66
CA LEU A 123 5.39 6.91 22.10
C LEU A 123 6.40 7.15 23.23
N PRO A 124 7.62 6.58 23.16
CA PRO A 124 8.63 6.76 24.20
C PRO A 124 8.94 8.24 24.48
N GLU A 125 9.05 9.08 23.45
CA GLU A 125 9.33 10.51 23.59
C GLU A 125 8.22 11.27 24.32
N VAL A 126 6.96 10.93 24.09
CA VAL A 126 5.80 11.55 24.76
C VAL A 126 5.74 11.05 26.19
N ALA A 127 5.94 9.75 26.41
CA ALA A 127 5.96 9.15 27.73
C ALA A 127 7.05 9.74 28.63
N GLU A 128 8.23 10.01 28.07
CA GLU A 128 9.32 10.71 28.76
C GLU A 128 8.95 12.17 29.06
N LYS A 129 8.46 12.92 28.06
CA LYS A 129 8.02 14.32 28.26
C LYS A 129 6.92 14.43 29.30
N LEU A 130 5.99 13.48 29.38
CA LEU A 130 4.93 13.46 30.38
C LEU A 130 5.38 12.89 31.74
N GLY A 131 6.56 12.29 31.83
CA GLY A 131 7.03 11.63 33.05
C GLY A 131 6.15 10.45 33.45
N LEU A 132 5.68 9.65 32.47
CA LEU A 132 4.83 8.49 32.74
C LEU A 132 5.60 7.42 33.50
N SER A 133 4.97 6.84 34.53
CA SER A 133 5.52 5.71 35.28
C SER A 133 5.59 4.44 34.41
N ALA A 134 6.39 3.46 34.83
CA ALA A 134 6.47 2.17 34.13
C ALA A 134 5.09 1.48 34.05
N GLU A 135 4.30 1.54 35.12
CA GLU A 135 2.94 0.99 35.15
C GLU A 135 1.99 1.71 34.19
N GLN A 136 2.02 3.05 34.15
CA GLN A 136 1.22 3.83 33.20
C GLN A 136 1.59 3.49 31.75
N ARG A 137 2.89 3.34 31.45
CA ARG A 137 3.38 2.96 30.11
C ARG A 137 2.87 1.58 29.71
N GLU A 138 2.92 0.58 30.60
CA GLU A 138 2.41 -0.76 30.31
C GLU A 138 0.89 -0.78 30.11
N ASN A 139 0.15 -0.02 30.91
CA ASN A 139 -1.31 0.13 30.75
C ASN A 139 -1.65 0.76 29.39
N LEU A 140 -0.96 1.83 29.00
CA LEU A 140 -1.14 2.48 27.70
C LEU A 140 -0.75 1.56 26.53
N ALA A 141 0.35 0.81 26.67
CA ALA A 141 0.78 -0.16 25.66
C ALA A 141 -0.26 -1.28 25.48
N THR A 142 -0.85 -1.76 26.58
CA THR A 142 -1.91 -2.76 26.56
C THR A 142 -3.18 -2.24 25.88
N LEU A 143 -3.61 -1.01 26.20
CA LEU A 143 -4.74 -0.36 25.54
C LEU A 143 -4.49 -0.18 24.03
N ALA A 144 -3.28 0.25 23.63
CA ALA A 144 -2.91 0.41 22.22
C ALA A 144 -2.86 -0.94 21.45
N ARG A 145 -2.38 -2.02 22.08
CA ARG A 145 -2.44 -3.37 21.50
C ARG A 145 -3.88 -3.85 21.32
N GLN A 146 -4.75 -3.55 22.29
CA GLN A 146 -6.17 -3.86 22.22
C GLN A 146 -6.86 -3.09 21.08
N GLU A 147 -6.48 -1.82 20.86
CA GLU A 147 -6.93 -1.05 19.69
C GLU A 147 -6.52 -1.71 18.38
N SER A 148 -5.24 -2.05 18.26
CA SER A 148 -4.70 -2.66 17.04
C SER A 148 -5.39 -3.98 16.73
N SER A 149 -5.76 -4.73 17.77
CA SER A 149 -6.51 -5.99 17.65
C SER A 149 -7.97 -5.78 17.24
N ARG A 150 -8.62 -4.72 17.75
CA ARG A 150 -10.03 -4.36 17.42
C ARG A 150 -10.14 -3.67 16.05
N GLY A 151 -9.17 -2.84 15.71
CA GLY A 151 -9.07 -2.05 14.48
C GLY A 151 -8.49 -2.79 13.30
N SER A 152 -7.87 -3.97 13.53
CA SER A 152 -7.52 -4.93 12.48
C SER A 152 -8.73 -5.64 11.87
N PHE A 153 -9.95 -5.12 12.11
CA PHE A 153 -11.01 -5.14 11.11
C PHE A 153 -10.57 -4.34 9.87
N SER A 154 -9.51 -4.80 9.20
CA SER A 154 -9.34 -4.61 7.77
C SER A 154 -10.61 -5.21 7.14
N PRO A 155 -11.54 -4.39 6.62
CA PRO A 155 -12.81 -4.89 6.14
C PRO A 155 -12.54 -5.83 4.95
N GLY A 156 -12.60 -7.14 5.20
CA GLY A 156 -12.30 -8.18 4.22
C GLY A 156 -10.86 -8.65 4.28
N PHE A 157 -10.64 -9.84 4.85
CA PHE A 157 -10.02 -10.99 4.18
C PHE A 157 -9.73 -12.16 5.16
N GLY A 158 -9.62 -11.90 6.47
CA GLY A 158 -9.15 -12.92 7.44
C GLY A 158 -10.20 -13.91 7.96
N ASP A 159 -11.36 -13.44 8.43
CA ASP A 159 -12.29 -14.28 9.22
C ASP A 159 -13.46 -14.90 8.43
N ARG A 160 -13.38 -14.93 7.09
CA ARG A 160 -14.34 -15.67 6.23
C ARG A 160 -13.64 -16.63 5.27
N ILE A 161 -12.62 -17.33 5.78
CA ILE A 161 -11.96 -18.47 5.09
C ILE A 161 -12.65 -19.80 5.47
N ASP A 162 -13.92 -19.78 5.90
CA ASP A 162 -14.75 -20.99 5.97
C ASP A 162 -15.59 -21.17 4.68
N GLY A 163 -15.00 -20.83 3.53
CA GLY A 163 -15.29 -21.43 2.22
C GLY A 163 -16.70 -21.32 1.62
N THR A 164 -17.69 -20.72 2.30
CA THR A 164 -19.11 -20.79 1.86
C THR A 164 -19.73 -19.46 1.46
N ALA A 165 -19.09 -18.32 1.72
CA ALA A 165 -19.58 -16.99 1.32
C ALA A 165 -18.84 -16.45 0.08
N ARG A 166 -18.90 -17.18 -1.04
CA ARG A 166 -18.41 -16.73 -2.35
C ARG A 166 -19.47 -15.87 -3.03
N GLY A 167 -19.67 -14.66 -2.52
CA GLY A 167 -20.66 -13.71 -3.03
C GLY A 167 -20.13 -12.27 -3.04
N GLY A 168 -19.77 -11.81 -4.24
CA GLY A 168 -19.47 -10.45 -4.70
C GLY A 168 -19.37 -9.31 -3.69
N PHE A 169 -18.20 -8.65 -3.69
CA PHE A 169 -18.03 -7.31 -3.13
C PHE A 169 -18.95 -6.34 -3.89
N ASN A 170 -20.10 -6.01 -3.27
CA ASN A 170 -21.01 -4.91 -3.58
C ASN A 170 -21.49 -4.78 -5.03
N ALA A 171 -22.45 -5.61 -5.42
CA ALA A 171 -23.54 -5.10 -6.25
C ALA A 171 -24.53 -4.36 -5.33
N PRO A 172 -24.83 -3.06 -5.55
CA PRO A 172 -25.83 -2.34 -4.78
C PRO A 172 -27.18 -3.07 -4.89
N GLY A 173 -27.75 -3.48 -3.73
CA GLY A 173 -29.02 -4.19 -3.65
C GLY A 173 -28.96 -5.65 -3.15
N THR A 174 -27.76 -6.18 -2.82
CA THR A 174 -27.66 -7.55 -2.27
C THR A 174 -28.01 -7.55 -0.78
N PRO A 175 -29.01 -8.33 -0.32
CA PRO A 175 -29.26 -8.54 1.12
C PRO A 175 -27.99 -9.09 1.78
N GLY A 176 -27.41 -8.35 2.74
CA GLY A 176 -26.10 -8.65 3.33
C GLY A 176 -24.94 -7.76 2.87
N ALA A 177 -25.21 -6.70 2.09
CA ALA A 177 -24.21 -5.67 1.80
C ALA A 177 -23.61 -5.11 3.10
N PHE A 178 -22.27 -5.04 3.15
CA PHE A 178 -21.56 -4.49 4.30
C PHE A 178 -21.90 -3.00 4.42
N ASP A 179 -22.60 -2.65 5.50
CA ASP A 179 -22.92 -1.26 5.80
C ASP A 179 -21.68 -0.55 6.35
N PHE A 180 -20.93 0.06 5.43
CA PHE A 180 -19.76 0.86 5.74
C PHE A 180 -20.08 2.02 6.69
N GLY A 181 -21.31 2.55 6.66
CA GLY A 181 -21.73 3.64 7.54
C GLY A 181 -21.77 3.20 9.00
N THR A 182 -22.49 2.10 9.30
CA THR A 182 -22.54 1.57 10.66
C THR A 182 -21.20 1.00 11.13
N ALA A 183 -20.43 0.37 10.25
CA ALA A 183 -19.07 -0.09 10.58
C ALA A 183 -18.14 1.09 10.94
N SER A 184 -18.19 2.18 10.15
CA SER A 184 -17.42 3.40 10.43
C SER A 184 -17.86 4.08 11.72
N ALA A 185 -19.16 4.13 12.01
CA ALA A 185 -19.69 4.70 13.24
C ALA A 185 -19.22 3.92 14.48
N ARG A 186 -19.31 2.57 14.44
CA ARG A 186 -18.80 1.70 15.51
C ARG A 186 -17.29 1.84 15.70
N ALA A 187 -16.52 1.94 14.60
CA ALA A 187 -15.09 2.15 14.67
C ALA A 187 -14.74 3.50 15.31
N ARG A 188 -15.52 4.55 15.04
CA ARG A 188 -15.37 5.86 15.68
C ARG A 188 -15.67 5.80 17.18
N GLU A 189 -16.81 5.22 17.56
CA GLU A 189 -17.19 5.06 18.97
C GLU A 189 -16.13 4.27 19.76
N ALA A 190 -15.62 3.17 19.18
CA ALA A 190 -14.56 2.37 19.80
C ALA A 190 -13.26 3.18 20.02
N ARG A 191 -12.89 4.03 19.06
CA ARG A 191 -11.73 4.93 19.19
C ARG A 191 -11.95 6.01 20.24
N GLU A 192 -13.15 6.62 20.28
CA GLU A 192 -13.49 7.64 21.28
C GLU A 192 -13.48 7.05 22.70
N LYS A 193 -14.03 5.85 22.88
CA LYS A 193 -13.99 5.13 24.15
C LYS A 193 -12.56 4.82 24.59
N LEU A 194 -11.75 4.26 23.71
CA LEU A 194 -10.35 3.97 24.00
C LEU A 194 -9.57 5.25 24.34
N ALA A 195 -9.83 6.35 23.63
CA ALA A 195 -9.22 7.64 23.91
C ALA A 195 -9.53 8.11 25.34
N ALA A 196 -10.78 7.96 25.78
CA ALA A 196 -11.16 8.26 27.15
C ALA A 196 -10.42 7.36 28.17
N GLU A 197 -10.32 6.06 27.89
CA GLU A 197 -9.59 5.09 28.73
C GLU A 197 -8.09 5.45 28.84
N MET A 198 -7.43 5.79 27.73
CA MET A 198 -6.02 6.17 27.72
C MET A 198 -5.76 7.48 28.48
N ILE A 199 -6.63 8.48 28.32
CA ILE A 199 -6.52 9.75 29.05
C ILE A 199 -6.78 9.54 30.55
N ALA A 200 -7.65 8.59 30.93
CA ALA A 200 -7.92 8.28 32.33
C ALA A 200 -6.71 7.70 33.07
N VAL A 201 -5.74 7.09 32.37
CA VAL A 201 -4.47 6.61 32.96
C VAL A 201 -3.57 7.76 33.42
N LEU A 202 -3.74 8.96 32.86
CA LEU A 202 -2.92 10.12 33.19
C LEU A 202 -3.37 10.80 34.49
N THR A 203 -2.41 11.30 35.28
CA THR A 203 -2.71 12.19 36.42
C THR A 203 -3.22 13.55 35.94
N PRO A 204 -3.87 14.36 36.79
CA PRO A 204 -4.30 15.71 36.41
C PRO A 204 -3.16 16.57 35.84
N GLU A 205 -1.98 16.53 36.46
CA GLU A 205 -0.80 17.29 36.03
C GLU A 205 -0.31 16.82 34.65
N GLN A 206 -0.34 15.51 34.41
CA GLN A 206 0.02 14.93 33.12
C GLN A 206 -0.98 15.30 32.02
N LYS A 207 -2.28 15.42 32.34
CA LYS A 207 -3.31 15.88 31.39
C LYS A 207 -3.05 17.32 30.96
N THR A 208 -2.77 18.22 31.92
CA THR A 208 -2.40 19.61 31.60
C THR A 208 -1.16 19.66 30.72
N LYS A 209 -0.12 18.89 31.07
CA LYS A 209 1.11 18.83 30.27
C LYS A 209 0.88 18.24 28.87
N TRP A 210 -0.05 17.29 28.74
CA TRP A 210 -0.44 16.74 27.45
C TRP A 210 -1.10 17.79 26.56
N ASP A 211 -2.01 18.61 27.10
CA ASP A 211 -2.63 19.71 26.36
C ASP A 211 -1.61 20.77 25.92
N GLU A 212 -0.64 21.09 26.78
CA GLU A 212 0.49 21.98 26.44
C GLU A 212 1.38 21.39 25.34
N LEU A 213 1.69 20.09 25.41
CA LEU A 213 2.49 19.39 24.40
C LEU A 213 1.81 19.37 23.04
N LEU A 214 0.48 19.28 22.97
CA LEU A 214 -0.24 19.38 21.70
C LEU A 214 -0.14 20.78 21.09
N GLY A 215 -0.06 21.82 21.90
CA GLY A 215 0.04 23.20 21.43
C GLY A 215 -1.21 23.68 20.67
N ALA A 216 -1.05 24.68 19.81
CA ALA A 216 -2.18 25.26 19.08
C ALA A 216 -2.84 24.23 18.14
N LYS A 217 -4.17 24.07 18.24
CA LYS A 217 -4.97 23.16 17.41
C LYS A 217 -4.75 23.43 15.92
N PHE A 218 -4.59 22.37 15.14
CA PHE A 218 -4.44 22.42 13.69
C PHE A 218 -5.55 21.62 13.01
N GLU A 219 -6.24 22.24 12.06
CA GLU A 219 -7.25 21.57 11.25
C GLU A 219 -6.58 20.92 10.04
N PHE A 220 -6.42 19.59 10.09
CA PHE A 220 -5.84 18.85 8.98
C PHE A 220 -6.80 18.87 7.77
N PRO A 221 -6.29 19.07 6.54
CA PRO A 221 -7.13 18.92 5.37
C PRO A 221 -7.70 17.51 5.34
N ALA A 222 -8.97 17.39 4.96
CA ALA A 222 -9.56 16.07 4.73
C ALA A 222 -8.64 15.31 3.77
N ALA A 223 -8.15 14.14 4.21
CA ALA A 223 -7.30 13.31 3.38
C ALA A 223 -8.09 12.95 2.11
N GLY A 224 -7.79 13.63 1.01
CA GLY A 224 -8.50 13.49 -0.26
C GLY A 224 -8.16 12.15 -0.89
N GLY A 225 -8.89 11.11 -0.50
CA GLY A 225 -8.65 9.76 -1.03
C GLY A 225 -9.49 8.72 -0.32
N PHE A 226 -10.06 7.83 -1.13
CA PHE A 226 -10.85 6.67 -0.73
C PHE A 226 -10.01 5.74 0.18
N GLY A 227 -10.11 5.91 1.49
CA GLY A 227 -9.39 5.11 2.48
C GLY A 227 -8.89 5.98 3.64
N GLY A 228 -9.62 5.96 4.75
CA GLY A 228 -9.42 6.82 5.91
C GLY A 228 -8.00 6.88 6.47
N SER A 229 -7.75 8.00 7.15
CA SER A 229 -6.61 8.55 7.91
C SER A 229 -5.41 7.69 8.39
N GLY A 230 -5.33 6.39 8.13
CA GLY A 230 -4.10 5.59 8.20
C GLY A 230 -3.47 5.28 6.83
N ALA A 231 -4.16 5.55 5.72
CA ALA A 231 -3.72 5.17 4.38
C ALA A 231 -2.71 6.14 3.74
N ALA A 232 -2.51 7.35 4.26
CA ALA A 232 -1.55 8.29 3.65
C ALA A 232 -0.10 7.81 3.79
N ASP A 233 0.28 7.24 4.95
CA ASP A 233 1.57 6.57 5.11
C ASP A 233 1.63 5.30 4.25
N PHE A 234 0.50 4.59 4.15
CA PHE A 234 0.38 3.39 3.31
C PHE A 234 0.41 3.66 1.80
N GLN A 235 0.02 4.85 1.33
CA GLN A 235 0.04 5.22 -0.09
C GLN A 235 1.43 5.71 -0.55
N ILE A 236 2.17 6.38 0.32
CA ILE A 236 3.59 6.68 0.12
C ILE A 236 4.39 5.36 0.14
N LEU A 237 4.10 4.47 1.09
CA LEU A 237 4.69 3.12 1.15
C LEU A 237 4.22 2.20 0.01
N ALA A 238 2.99 2.32 -0.51
CA ALA A 238 2.52 1.53 -1.65
C ALA A 238 3.14 2.00 -2.98
N ARG A 239 3.49 3.29 -3.08
CA ARG A 239 4.31 3.79 -4.19
C ARG A 239 5.76 3.29 -4.10
N ALA A 240 6.33 3.18 -2.91
CA ALA A 240 7.61 2.50 -2.69
C ALA A 240 7.53 0.95 -2.91
N ARG A 241 6.40 0.32 -2.55
CA ARG A 241 6.12 -1.11 -2.74
C ARG A 241 6.11 -1.54 -4.21
N ASN A 242 5.56 -0.72 -5.09
CA ASN A 242 5.62 -0.97 -6.54
C ASN A 242 7.00 -0.67 -7.14
N PHE A 243 7.87 0.00 -6.40
CA PHE A 243 9.20 0.39 -6.83
C PHE A 243 10.27 -0.63 -6.43
N GLU A 244 10.13 -1.34 -5.30
CA GLU A 244 11.15 -2.27 -4.77
C GLU A 244 10.85 -3.77 -4.93
N LEU A 245 9.59 -4.21 -4.97
CA LEU A 245 9.29 -5.62 -4.68
C LEU A 245 9.21 -6.59 -5.86
N GLY A 246 9.76 -6.30 -7.06
CA GLY A 246 10.17 -7.31 -8.06
C GLY A 246 9.31 -8.58 -8.23
N GLN A 247 7.99 -8.53 -8.03
CA GLN A 247 7.11 -9.70 -7.98
C GLN A 247 5.95 -9.51 -8.95
N LEU A 248 6.30 -9.56 -10.23
CA LEU A 248 5.34 -10.03 -11.24
C LEU A 248 5.68 -11.49 -11.55
N ARG A 249 5.00 -12.42 -10.86
CA ARG A 249 4.73 -13.74 -11.44
C ARG A 249 3.71 -13.54 -12.56
N GLY A 250 4.17 -13.03 -13.69
CA GLY A 250 3.40 -12.87 -14.91
C GLY A 250 3.93 -13.80 -16.00
N SER A 251 3.03 -14.26 -16.87
CA SER A 251 3.38 -14.96 -18.11
C SER A 251 4.42 -14.16 -18.92
N ALA A 252 5.10 -14.79 -19.90
CA ALA A 252 6.05 -14.13 -20.79
C ALA A 252 5.53 -12.78 -21.36
N ARG A 253 4.21 -12.69 -21.57
CA ARG A 253 3.51 -11.48 -22.00
C ARG A 253 3.54 -10.34 -20.96
N GLY A 254 3.39 -10.66 -19.67
CA GLY A 254 3.48 -9.69 -18.58
C GLY A 254 4.87 -9.09 -18.41
N ARG A 255 5.93 -9.87 -18.70
CA ARG A 255 7.32 -9.38 -18.74
C ARG A 255 7.54 -8.39 -19.89
N ALA A 256 7.03 -8.70 -21.08
CA ALA A 256 7.09 -7.79 -22.24
C ALA A 256 6.36 -6.45 -21.97
N THR A 257 5.21 -6.49 -21.30
CA THR A 257 4.46 -5.26 -20.93
C THR A 257 5.14 -4.46 -19.81
N ALA A 258 5.82 -5.12 -18.86
CA ALA A 258 6.61 -4.45 -17.84
C ALA A 258 7.80 -3.69 -18.46
N ILE A 259 8.45 -4.25 -19.49
CA ILE A 259 9.54 -3.59 -20.24
C ILE A 259 9.03 -2.35 -20.98
N GLN A 260 7.84 -2.41 -21.59
CA GLN A 260 7.22 -1.23 -22.23
C GLN A 260 6.86 -0.12 -21.24
N ARG A 261 6.62 -0.43 -19.95
CA ARG A 261 6.25 0.54 -18.91
C ARG A 261 7.42 1.03 -18.06
N LEU A 262 8.42 0.19 -17.82
CA LEU A 262 9.51 0.44 -16.88
C LEU A 262 10.83 0.74 -17.60
N GLY A 263 10.85 0.71 -18.93
CA GLY A 263 12.06 0.89 -19.72
C GLY A 263 13.00 -0.31 -19.67
N PRO A 264 14.14 -0.23 -20.38
CA PRO A 264 15.13 -1.31 -20.50
C PRO A 264 15.86 -1.68 -19.21
N THR A 265 15.84 -0.84 -18.16
CA THR A 265 16.33 -1.23 -16.81
C THR A 265 15.28 -1.95 -15.96
N GLY A 266 14.01 -1.91 -16.35
CA GLY A 266 12.92 -2.61 -15.66
C GLY A 266 13.20 -4.09 -15.31
N PRO A 267 13.83 -4.88 -16.21
CA PRO A 267 14.20 -6.27 -15.95
C PRO A 267 15.14 -6.49 -14.75
N PHE A 268 16.03 -5.54 -14.46
CA PHE A 268 17.01 -5.71 -13.38
C PHE A 268 16.43 -5.42 -11.99
N ARG A 269 15.17 -4.99 -11.92
CA ARG A 269 14.41 -4.89 -10.66
C ARG A 269 13.88 -6.24 -10.19
N TYR A 270 14.03 -7.29 -11.00
CA TYR A 270 13.62 -8.65 -10.65
C TYR A 270 14.85 -9.43 -10.19
N GLN A 271 14.87 -9.81 -8.91
CA GLN A 271 15.97 -10.59 -8.33
C GLN A 271 16.30 -11.84 -9.15
N SER A 272 15.27 -12.50 -9.71
CA SER A 272 15.46 -13.67 -10.57
C SER A 272 16.31 -13.40 -11.81
N ILE A 273 16.22 -12.21 -12.42
CA ILE A 273 17.01 -11.84 -13.60
C ILE A 273 18.46 -11.52 -13.17
N VAL A 274 18.63 -10.86 -12.03
CA VAL A 274 19.97 -10.57 -11.46
C VAL A 274 20.71 -11.87 -11.13
N ASP A 275 20.01 -12.82 -10.51
CA ASP A 275 20.56 -14.14 -10.17
C ASP A 275 20.90 -14.92 -11.44
N GLU A 276 20.03 -14.90 -12.47
CA GLU A 276 20.30 -15.59 -13.73
C GLU A 276 21.50 -15.00 -14.48
N LEU A 277 21.69 -13.69 -14.46
CA LEU A 277 22.80 -13.03 -15.14
C LEU A 277 24.13 -13.17 -14.39
N SER A 278 24.11 -13.71 -13.16
CA SER A 278 25.32 -13.93 -12.34
C SER A 278 26.20 -12.67 -12.27
N LEU A 279 25.55 -11.52 -12.04
CA LEU A 279 26.22 -10.22 -12.03
C LEU A 279 27.18 -10.10 -10.85
N SER A 280 28.35 -9.50 -11.06
CA SER A 280 29.22 -9.06 -9.96
C SER A 280 28.58 -7.92 -9.16
N GLU A 281 29.03 -7.70 -7.92
CA GLU A 281 28.51 -6.61 -7.08
C GLU A 281 28.70 -5.23 -7.74
N ASP A 282 29.82 -5.01 -8.43
CA ASP A 282 30.06 -3.77 -9.18
C ASP A 282 29.07 -3.60 -10.33
N GLN A 283 28.78 -4.67 -11.08
CA GLN A 283 27.78 -4.63 -12.15
C GLN A 283 26.38 -4.35 -11.59
N LYS A 284 26.01 -4.95 -10.46
CA LYS A 284 24.73 -4.68 -9.78
C LYS A 284 24.63 -3.21 -9.39
N ALA A 285 25.68 -2.65 -8.78
CA ALA A 285 25.72 -1.24 -8.40
C ALA A 285 25.58 -0.30 -9.61
N GLN A 286 26.28 -0.59 -10.72
CA GLN A 286 26.18 0.20 -11.95
C GLN A 286 24.78 0.11 -12.57
N ILE A 287 24.17 -1.07 -12.61
CA ILE A 287 22.81 -1.25 -13.14
C ILE A 287 21.77 -0.51 -12.28
N LEU A 288 21.92 -0.53 -10.95
CA LEU A 288 21.07 0.26 -10.05
C LEU A 288 21.21 1.76 -10.29
N ALA A 289 22.44 2.24 -10.53
CA ALA A 289 22.70 3.64 -10.87
C ALA A 289 22.02 4.02 -12.20
N ILE A 290 22.14 3.19 -13.24
CA ILE A 290 21.43 3.39 -14.53
C ILE A 290 19.91 3.44 -14.30
N GLY A 291 19.36 2.52 -13.50
CA GLY A 291 17.92 2.49 -13.21
C GLY A 291 17.42 3.71 -12.44
N LYS A 292 18.26 4.33 -11.59
CA LYS A 292 17.95 5.59 -10.90
C LYS A 292 17.93 6.77 -11.88
N GLU A 293 18.93 6.87 -12.76
CA GLU A 293 19.00 7.90 -13.79
C GLU A 293 17.81 7.82 -14.75
N ASP A 294 17.42 6.62 -15.18
CA ASP A 294 16.22 6.43 -16.02
C ASP A 294 14.94 6.88 -15.31
N ALA A 295 14.80 6.58 -14.02
CA ALA A 295 13.64 6.97 -13.22
C ALA A 295 13.54 8.50 -13.07
N GLU A 296 14.68 9.17 -12.86
CA GLU A 296 14.77 10.64 -12.83
C GLU A 296 14.42 11.24 -14.20
N ALA A 297 14.98 10.69 -15.28
CA ALA A 297 14.70 11.14 -16.64
C ALA A 297 13.22 10.96 -17.03
N ILE A 298 12.60 9.83 -16.69
CA ILE A 298 11.16 9.60 -16.87
C ILE A 298 10.34 10.59 -16.03
N GLY A 299 10.76 10.86 -14.80
CA GLY A 299 10.11 11.85 -13.93
C GLY A 299 10.09 13.26 -14.54
N GLN A 300 11.14 13.64 -15.28
CA GLN A 300 11.23 14.94 -15.95
C GLN A 300 10.34 15.06 -17.20
N ILE A 301 9.89 13.94 -17.79
CA ILE A 301 8.95 13.97 -18.94
C ILE A 301 7.56 14.50 -18.51
N GLY A 302 7.25 14.45 -17.21
CA GLY A 302 5.99 14.93 -16.64
C GLY A 302 4.77 14.10 -17.09
N ALA A 303 3.57 14.54 -16.72
CA ALA A 303 2.31 13.88 -17.09
C ALA A 303 1.83 14.22 -18.52
N SER A 304 2.71 14.72 -19.37
CA SER A 304 2.36 15.10 -20.73
C SER A 304 2.07 13.85 -21.57
N ALA A 305 1.16 13.97 -22.55
CA ALA A 305 0.87 12.93 -23.53
C ALA A 305 1.16 13.47 -24.92
N GLY A 306 1.65 12.62 -25.82
CA GLY A 306 1.89 12.99 -27.22
C GLY A 306 3.18 12.43 -27.79
N ALA A 307 3.47 12.79 -29.04
CA ALA A 307 4.64 12.30 -29.78
C ALA A 307 5.98 12.67 -29.10
N GLU A 308 6.04 13.82 -28.41
CA GLU A 308 7.25 14.26 -27.69
C GLU A 308 7.62 13.33 -26.53
N VAL A 309 6.62 12.82 -25.80
CA VAL A 309 6.80 11.88 -24.69
C VAL A 309 7.34 10.55 -25.21
N THR A 310 6.77 10.05 -26.31
CA THR A 310 7.25 8.84 -26.97
C THR A 310 8.71 8.97 -27.40
N ALA A 311 9.08 10.08 -28.05
CA ALA A 311 10.46 10.34 -28.48
C ALA A 311 11.46 10.39 -27.30
N LYS A 312 11.06 11.01 -26.18
CA LYS A 312 11.90 11.05 -24.96
C LYS A 312 12.05 9.68 -24.32
N ILE A 313 10.99 8.87 -24.26
CA ILE A 313 11.05 7.48 -23.75
C ILE A 313 11.96 6.62 -24.63
N GLU A 314 11.89 6.79 -25.96
CA GLU A 314 12.76 6.08 -26.90
C GLU A 314 14.23 6.51 -26.73
N GLN A 315 14.49 7.80 -26.54
CA GLN A 315 15.83 8.31 -26.26
C GLN A 315 16.40 7.78 -24.93
N ILE A 316 15.60 7.73 -23.87
CA ILE A 316 15.99 7.11 -22.60
C ILE A 316 16.32 5.64 -22.86
N SER A 317 15.43 4.92 -23.53
CA SER A 317 15.62 3.49 -23.79
C SER A 317 16.91 3.19 -24.56
N LYS A 318 17.24 4.01 -25.56
CA LYS A 318 18.50 3.91 -26.30
C LYS A 318 19.72 4.17 -25.41
N THR A 319 19.66 5.23 -24.61
CA THR A 319 20.76 5.62 -23.71
C THR A 319 21.00 4.54 -22.65
N THR A 320 19.93 3.97 -22.10
CA THR A 320 20.02 2.86 -21.14
C THR A 320 20.68 1.64 -21.77
N GLN A 321 20.29 1.28 -23.00
CA GLN A 321 20.88 0.14 -23.72
C GLN A 321 22.40 0.33 -23.90
N GLU A 322 22.84 1.52 -24.32
CA GLU A 322 24.26 1.86 -24.48
C GLU A 322 25.03 1.77 -23.14
N LYS A 323 24.40 2.14 -22.02
CA LYS A 323 25.00 1.99 -20.69
C LYS A 323 25.08 0.52 -20.28
N LEU A 324 23.99 -0.25 -20.45
CA LEU A 324 23.98 -1.69 -20.15
C LEU A 324 25.02 -2.45 -20.97
N ASP A 325 25.24 -2.06 -22.22
CA ASP A 325 26.24 -2.71 -23.09
C ASP A 325 27.68 -2.51 -22.59
N LYS A 326 27.94 -1.44 -21.83
CA LYS A 326 29.24 -1.18 -21.17
C LYS A 326 29.40 -1.96 -19.86
N VAL A 327 28.30 -2.26 -19.16
CA VAL A 327 28.33 -2.96 -17.87
C VAL A 327 28.33 -4.47 -18.06
N LEU A 328 27.55 -4.97 -19.01
CA LEU A 328 27.35 -6.39 -19.24
C LEU A 328 28.34 -6.93 -20.27
N ASN A 329 28.87 -8.13 -20.03
CA ASN A 329 29.64 -8.85 -21.03
C ASN A 329 28.71 -9.44 -22.12
N GLU A 330 29.30 -9.99 -23.19
CA GLU A 330 28.54 -10.52 -24.33
C GLU A 330 27.59 -11.66 -23.95
N GLU A 331 28.05 -12.59 -23.11
CA GLU A 331 27.25 -13.71 -22.62
C GLU A 331 26.02 -13.22 -21.83
N GLN A 332 26.23 -12.28 -20.90
CA GLN A 332 25.19 -11.67 -20.10
C GLN A 332 24.18 -10.91 -20.96
N ARG A 333 24.64 -10.18 -21.98
CA ARG A 333 23.73 -9.49 -22.93
C ARG A 333 22.87 -10.47 -23.72
N ASN A 334 23.47 -11.57 -24.19
CA ASN A 334 22.73 -12.61 -24.90
C ASN A 334 21.69 -13.29 -24.01
N LYS A 335 22.07 -13.58 -22.75
CA LYS A 335 21.16 -14.15 -21.75
C LYS A 335 20.02 -13.19 -21.41
N LEU A 336 20.32 -11.91 -21.19
CA LEU A 336 19.30 -10.88 -20.99
C LEU A 336 18.35 -10.84 -22.19
N LYS A 337 18.87 -10.80 -23.42
CA LYS A 337 18.05 -10.77 -24.64
C LYS A 337 17.12 -11.98 -24.75
N ALA A 338 17.59 -13.17 -24.36
CA ALA A 338 16.78 -14.38 -24.30
C ALA A 338 15.68 -14.31 -23.21
N LEU A 339 15.98 -13.71 -22.06
CA LEU A 339 15.01 -13.51 -20.98
C LEU A 339 13.93 -12.49 -21.34
N LEU A 340 14.28 -11.45 -22.10
CA LEU A 340 13.35 -10.42 -22.56
C LEU A 340 12.50 -10.87 -23.74
N ASN A 341 13.07 -11.69 -24.62
CA ASN A 341 12.41 -12.27 -25.78
C ASN A 341 12.41 -13.80 -25.69
N PRO A 342 11.65 -14.40 -24.75
CA PRO A 342 11.50 -15.84 -24.74
C PRO A 342 10.81 -16.21 -26.06
N GLN A 343 11.56 -16.74 -27.02
CA GLN A 343 11.00 -17.37 -28.21
C GLN A 343 9.96 -18.37 -27.68
N THR A 344 8.72 -18.19 -28.10
CA THR A 344 7.65 -19.10 -27.68
C THR A 344 7.99 -20.43 -28.36
N PRO A 345 8.18 -21.53 -27.62
CA PRO A 345 8.36 -22.83 -28.25
C PRO A 345 7.15 -23.20 -29.11
#